data_AF-A0ABD1VWG6-F1
#
_entry.id   AF-A0ABD1VWG6-F1
#
_cell.length_a   1.000
_cell.length_b   1.000
_cell.length_c   1.000
_cell.angle_alpha   90.00
_cell.angle_beta   90.00
_cell.angle_gamma   90.00
#
_symmetry.space_group_name_H-M   'P 1'
#
loop_
_entity.id
_entity.type
_entity.pdbx_description
1 polymer ?
#
loop_
_entity_poly.entity_id
_entity_poly.type
_entity_poly.pdbx_seq_one_letter_code
_entity_poly.pdbx_strand_id
1 'polypeptide(L)'
;MEIQWLQTQHAMRLISRAAFEVDDYERIVHILHERLSKFDTWNWRASYKALILLEHLLTHGPQRVADEFESDQDVIREMESFRYVDEKGFNWGLSVQKKSERILNLLEDRPYLKEERAKARKLTFGIKGFGSFGKWPAESEPKRSQS
;
A
#
# COMPACT_ATOMS: atom_id res chain seq x y z
N MET A 1 10.08 -22.21 13.81
CA MET A 1 8.66 -22.00 13.43
C MET A 1 8.60 -20.80 12.54
N GLU A 2 8.62 -21.05 11.23
CA GLU A 2 8.63 -20.03 10.20
C GLU A 2 7.21 -19.50 10.05
N ILE A 3 6.91 -18.36 10.67
CA ILE A 3 5.60 -17.71 10.52
C ILE A 3 5.54 -17.19 9.09
N GLN A 4 4.97 -18.04 8.24
CA GLN A 4 4.48 -17.72 6.91
C GLN A 4 3.40 -16.66 7.07
N TRP A 5 3.83 -15.40 7.24
CA TRP A 5 2.98 -14.25 6.98
C TRP A 5 2.61 -14.30 5.50
N LEU A 6 1.51 -15.02 5.24
CA LEU A 6 0.87 -15.19 3.96
C LEU A 6 0.59 -13.80 3.40
N GLN A 7 1.11 -13.58 2.19
CA GLN A 7 0.80 -12.47 1.30
C GLN A 7 -0.65 -12.56 0.79
N THR A 8 -1.64 -12.75 1.68
CA THR A 8 -3.05 -12.77 1.28
C THR A 8 -3.68 -11.41 1.54
N GLN A 9 -4.40 -10.89 0.54
CA GLN A 9 -5.20 -9.67 0.65
C GLN A 9 -6.13 -9.69 1.88
N HIS A 10 -6.59 -10.89 2.26
CA HIS A 10 -7.36 -11.12 3.47
C HIS A 10 -6.59 -10.78 4.75
N ALA A 11 -5.33 -11.23 4.88
CA ALA A 11 -4.50 -10.92 6.04
C ALA A 11 -4.22 -9.41 6.16
N MET A 12 -3.91 -8.74 5.04
CA MET A 12 -3.74 -7.28 5.01
C MET A 12 -5.01 -6.56 5.45
N ARG A 13 -6.18 -6.99 4.96
CA ARG A 13 -7.48 -6.42 5.33
C ARG A 13 -7.80 -6.61 6.82
N LEU A 14 -7.46 -7.76 7.40
CA LEU A 14 -7.65 -8.01 8.83
C LEU A 14 -6.75 -7.11 9.68
N ILE A 15 -5.46 -6.98 9.32
CA ILE A 15 -4.52 -6.10 10.03
C ILE A 15 -4.97 -4.64 9.91
N SER A 16 -5.44 -4.22 8.73
CA SER A 16 -6.00 -2.89 8.52
C SER A 16 -7.21 -2.63 9.40
N ARG A 17 -8.10 -3.62 9.56
CA ARG A 17 -9.24 -3.51 10.49
C ARG A 17 -8.78 -3.39 11.95
N ALA A 18 -7.78 -4.17 12.35
CA ALA A 18 -7.19 -4.10 13.69
C ALA A 18 -6.49 -2.75 13.94
N ALA A 19 -5.90 -2.13 12.92
CA ALA A 19 -5.30 -0.80 13.01
C ALA A 19 -6.30 0.35 13.29
N PHE A 20 -7.61 0.07 13.34
CA PHE A 20 -8.63 1.01 13.83
C PHE A 20 -8.92 0.86 15.33
N GLU A 21 -8.49 -0.25 15.95
CA GLU A 21 -8.46 -0.40 17.42
C GLU A 21 -7.17 0.24 17.95
N VAL A 22 -7.27 1.04 19.02
CA VAL A 22 -6.15 1.89 19.49
C VAL A 22 -4.94 1.05 19.92
N ASP A 23 -5.15 0.02 20.74
CA ASP A 23 -4.07 -0.82 21.29
C ASP A 23 -3.34 -1.64 20.20
N ASP A 24 -4.08 -2.15 19.22
CA ASP A 24 -3.51 -2.91 18.12
C ASP A 24 -2.78 -2.01 17.13
N TYR A 25 -3.26 -0.78 16.91
CA TYR A 25 -2.60 0.21 16.08
C TYR A 25 -1.21 0.57 16.61
N GLU A 26 -1.10 0.94 17.89
CA GLU A 26 0.19 1.31 18.50
C GLU A 26 1.20 0.17 18.43
N ARG A 27 0.74 -1.07 18.66
CA ARG A 27 1.58 -2.26 18.54
C ARG A 27 2.08 -2.47 17.10
N ILE A 28 1.20 -2.31 16.11
CA ILE A 28 1.57 -2.47 14.70
C ILE A 28 2.60 -1.41 14.30
N VAL A 29 2.35 -0.14 14.65
CA VAL A 29 3.26 0.98 14.39
C VAL A 29 4.63 0.71 15.01
N HIS A 30 4.69 0.35 16.29
CA HIS A 30 5.94 0.03 16.96
C HIS A 30 6.74 -1.08 16.25
N ILE A 31 6.07 -2.19 15.88
CA ILE A 31 6.72 -3.29 15.16
C ILE A 31 7.24 -2.85 13.79
N LEU A 32 6.53 -1.95 13.11
CA LEU A 32 6.95 -1.42 11.81
C LEU A 32 8.21 -0.56 11.95
N HIS A 33 8.24 0.39 12.88
CA HIS A 33 9.43 1.20 13.15
C HIS A 33 10.64 0.33 13.46
N GLU A 34 10.51 -0.64 14.38
CA GLU A 34 11.60 -1.53 14.71
C GLU A 34 12.14 -2.33 13.52
N ARG A 35 11.28 -2.69 12.56
CA ARG A 35 11.68 -3.45 11.37
C ARG A 35 12.30 -2.56 10.30
N LEU A 36 11.86 -1.31 10.20
CA LEU A 36 12.45 -0.33 9.30
C LEU A 36 13.82 0.11 9.82
N SER A 37 13.92 0.46 11.11
CA SER A 37 15.16 0.93 11.74
C SER A 37 16.29 -0.11 11.74
N LYS A 38 15.96 -1.40 11.63
CA LYS A 38 16.91 -2.53 11.54
C LYS A 38 17.14 -2.96 10.09
N PHE A 39 16.89 -2.09 9.11
CA PHE A 39 17.18 -2.40 7.72
C PHE A 39 18.66 -2.72 7.56
N ASP A 40 18.93 -3.91 7.03
CA ASP A 40 20.26 -4.36 6.65
C ASP A 40 20.17 -5.19 5.37
N THR A 41 21.28 -5.32 4.65
CA THR A 41 21.32 -6.01 3.36
C THR A 41 21.14 -7.54 3.47
N TRP A 42 21.35 -8.13 4.64
CA TRP A 42 21.26 -9.56 4.89
C TRP A 42 19.84 -10.01 5.26
N ASN A 43 19.14 -9.18 6.04
CA ASN A 43 17.82 -9.39 6.63
C ASN A 43 16.74 -8.49 6.02
N TRP A 44 17.01 -7.94 4.83
CA TRP A 44 16.13 -7.03 4.07
C TRP A 44 14.67 -7.50 3.95
N ARG A 45 14.40 -8.81 4.00
CA ARG A 45 13.05 -9.40 3.90
C ARG A 45 12.11 -8.90 4.99
N ALA A 46 12.62 -8.64 6.20
CA ALA A 46 11.81 -8.15 7.31
C ALA A 46 11.34 -6.71 7.05
N SER A 47 12.26 -5.83 6.65
CA SER A 47 11.97 -4.44 6.29
C SER A 47 11.11 -4.36 5.02
N TYR A 48 11.33 -5.21 4.03
CA TYR A 48 10.47 -5.28 2.84
C TYR A 48 9.02 -5.66 3.18
N LYS A 49 8.81 -6.63 4.08
CA LYS A 49 7.46 -6.95 4.58
C LYS A 49 6.85 -5.79 5.37
N ALA A 50 7.67 -5.03 6.11
CA ALA A 50 7.23 -3.82 6.78
C ALA A 50 6.78 -2.75 5.77
N LEU A 51 7.54 -2.51 4.69
CA LEU A 51 7.14 -1.62 3.59
C LEU A 51 5.80 -2.04 2.96
N ILE A 52 5.60 -3.33 2.71
CA ILE A 52 4.32 -3.86 2.20
C ILE A 52 3.16 -3.48 3.11
N LEU A 53 3.32 -3.65 4.42
CA LEU A 53 2.28 -3.33 5.38
C LEU A 53 2.08 -1.81 5.53
N LEU A 54 3.17 -1.04 5.56
CA LEU A 54 3.12 0.42 5.62
C LEU A 54 2.37 1.02 4.43
N GLU A 55 2.65 0.59 3.20
CA GLU A 55 1.91 1.03 2.00
C GLU A 55 0.40 0.75 2.16
N HIS A 56 0.05 -0.43 2.68
CA HIS A 56 -1.34 -0.79 2.91
C HIS A 56 -2.00 0.12 3.95
N LEU A 57 -1.31 0.44 5.05
CA LEU A 57 -1.82 1.34 6.09
C LEU A 57 -1.94 2.79 5.58
N LEU A 58 -0.98 3.27 4.79
CA LEU A 58 -1.03 4.59 4.17
C LEU A 58 -2.24 4.74 3.24
N THR A 59 -2.62 3.67 2.54
CA THR A 59 -3.73 3.70 1.58
C THR A 59 -5.10 3.35 2.17
N HIS A 60 -5.16 2.50 3.21
CA HIS A 60 -6.41 1.94 3.75
C HIS A 60 -6.63 2.21 5.25
N GLY A 61 -5.57 2.47 6.02
CA GLY A 61 -5.60 2.66 7.47
C GLY A 61 -5.94 4.10 7.92
N PRO A 62 -5.69 4.48 9.18
CA PRO A 62 -5.93 5.84 9.69
C PRO A 62 -5.12 6.92 8.95
N GLN A 63 -5.59 8.19 8.96
CA GLN A 63 -4.86 9.29 8.31
C GLN A 63 -3.52 9.61 8.99
N ARG A 64 -3.47 9.49 10.33
CA ARG A 64 -2.28 9.73 11.16
C ARG A 64 -1.06 8.86 10.81
N VAL A 65 -1.23 7.78 10.05
CA VAL A 65 -0.11 6.92 9.61
C VAL A 65 0.93 7.71 8.81
N ALA A 66 0.51 8.70 8.01
CA ALA A 66 1.48 9.47 7.23
C ALA A 66 2.42 10.29 8.13
N ASP A 67 1.88 10.89 9.19
CA ASP A 67 2.62 11.73 10.12
C ASP A 67 3.52 10.88 11.04
N GLU A 68 3.04 9.71 11.47
CA GLU A 68 3.79 8.77 12.33
C GLU A 68 5.08 8.26 11.68
N PHE A 69 5.07 8.05 10.36
CA PHE A 69 6.21 7.48 9.61
C PHE A 69 7.08 8.55 8.94
N GLU A 70 6.92 9.83 9.27
CA GLU A 70 7.85 10.87 8.79
C GLU A 70 9.28 10.63 9.28
N SER A 71 9.45 10.08 10.50
CA SER A 71 10.77 9.75 11.08
C SER A 71 11.52 8.64 10.35
N ASP A 72 10.83 7.82 9.56
CA ASP A 72 11.41 6.64 8.89
C ASP A 72 11.77 6.92 7.43
N GLN A 73 11.52 8.14 6.91
CA GLN A 73 11.80 8.46 5.51
C GLN A 73 13.26 8.24 5.14
N ASP A 74 14.20 8.54 6.03
CA ASP A 74 15.63 8.39 5.74
C ASP A 74 16.02 6.93 5.52
N VAL A 75 15.58 6.02 6.40
CA VAL A 75 15.85 4.59 6.21
C VAL A 75 15.12 4.02 5.00
N ILE A 76 13.91 4.51 4.70
CA ILE A 76 13.18 4.10 3.49
C ILE A 76 13.91 4.56 2.22
N ARG A 77 14.53 5.75 2.25
CA ARG A 77 15.34 6.28 1.15
C ARG A 77 16.62 5.49 0.93
N GLU A 78 17.27 5.01 1.99
CA GLU A 78 18.40 4.07 1.86
C GLU A 78 18.01 2.78 1.11
N MET A 79 16.80 2.28 1.33
CA MET A 79 16.29 1.08 0.68
C MET A 79 16.10 1.26 -0.85
N GLU A 80 15.98 2.48 -1.38
CA GLU A 80 15.95 2.75 -2.84
C GLU A 80 17.26 2.39 -3.55
N SER A 81 18.36 2.25 -2.80
CA SER A 81 19.64 1.81 -3.34
C SER A 81 19.89 0.31 -3.18
N PHE A 82 18.95 -0.44 -2.58
CA PHE A 82 19.11 -1.87 -2.30
C PHE A 82 19.21 -2.71 -3.59
N ARG A 83 20.17 -3.63 -3.65
CA ARG A 83 20.39 -4.52 -4.81
C ARG A 83 20.51 -5.96 -4.35
N TYR A 84 19.65 -6.83 -4.88
CA TYR A 84 19.72 -8.27 -4.64
C TYR A 84 18.99 -9.02 -5.74
N VAL A 85 19.68 -10.00 -6.35
CA VAL A 85 19.08 -10.97 -7.27
C VAL A 85 19.24 -12.33 -6.62
N ASP A 86 18.15 -13.09 -6.50
CA ASP A 86 18.22 -14.42 -5.89
C ASP A 86 18.77 -15.49 -6.87
N GLU A 87 18.99 -16.69 -6.34
CA GLU A 87 19.49 -17.84 -7.11
C GLU A 87 18.56 -18.26 -8.27
N LYS A 88 17.29 -17.84 -8.23
CA LYS A 88 16.30 -18.10 -9.28
C LYS A 88 16.26 -16.99 -10.33
N GLY A 89 17.12 -15.99 -10.21
CA GLY A 89 17.19 -14.83 -11.10
C GLY A 89 16.14 -13.76 -10.81
N PHE A 90 15.41 -13.83 -9.69
CA PHE A 90 14.43 -12.81 -9.35
C PHE A 90 15.11 -11.58 -8.75
N ASN A 91 14.85 -10.42 -9.33
CA ASN A 91 15.39 -9.14 -8.86
C ASN A 91 14.56 -8.58 -7.70
N TRP A 92 14.87 -9.06 -6.50
CA TRP A 92 14.31 -8.55 -5.25
C TRP A 92 14.75 -7.11 -4.97
N GLY A 93 15.96 -6.73 -5.39
CA GLY A 93 16.46 -5.36 -5.33
C GLY A 93 15.45 -4.39 -5.94
N LEU A 94 15.11 -4.61 -7.22
CA LEU A 94 14.14 -3.78 -7.93
C LEU A 94 12.75 -3.75 -7.27
N SER A 95 12.33 -4.86 -6.67
CA SER A 95 11.04 -4.94 -5.96
C SER A 95 11.04 -4.06 -4.70
N VAL A 96 12.14 -4.06 -3.94
CA VAL A 96 12.32 -3.19 -2.77
C VAL A 96 12.41 -1.73 -3.21
N GLN A 97 13.23 -1.41 -4.22
CA GLN A 97 13.41 -0.05 -4.73
C GLN A 97 12.08 0.60 -5.12
N LYS A 98 11.30 -0.07 -5.99
CA LYS A 98 9.99 0.42 -6.43
C LYS A 98 9.01 0.61 -5.26
N LYS A 99 9.12 -0.23 -4.24
CA LYS A 99 8.27 -0.17 -3.05
C LYS A 99 8.63 1.04 -2.19
N SER A 100 9.92 1.24 -1.95
CA SER A 100 10.45 2.39 -1.21
C SER A 100 10.08 3.70 -1.90
N GLU A 101 10.35 3.83 -3.19
CA GLU A 101 10.00 5.01 -3.99
C GLU A 101 8.50 5.34 -3.89
N ARG A 102 7.65 4.32 -4.00
CA ARG A 102 6.20 4.49 -3.85
C ARG A 102 5.81 4.99 -2.45
N ILE A 103 6.43 4.46 -1.41
CA ILE A 103 6.12 4.84 -0.02
C ILE A 103 6.61 6.25 0.25
N LEU A 104 7.80 6.64 -0.21
CA LEU A 104 8.27 8.02 -0.11
C LEU A 104 7.33 8.99 -0.81
N ASN A 105 6.88 8.69 -2.02
CA ASN A 105 5.86 9.50 -2.70
C ASN A 105 4.57 9.63 -1.88
N LEU A 106 4.11 8.55 -1.22
CA LEU A 106 2.93 8.59 -0.34
C LEU A 106 3.17 9.41 0.94
N LEU A 107 4.40 9.46 1.45
CA LEU A 107 4.77 10.21 2.65
C LEU A 107 5.10 11.67 2.35
N GLU A 108 5.66 11.99 1.19
CA GLU A 108 6.11 13.34 0.84
C GLU A 108 5.01 14.15 0.12
N ASP A 109 4.17 13.51 -0.71
CA ASP A 109 3.11 14.18 -1.47
C ASP A 109 1.72 13.89 -0.88
N ARG A 110 1.22 14.82 -0.07
CA ARG A 110 -0.11 14.74 0.56
C ARG A 110 -1.26 14.73 -0.46
N PRO A 111 -1.28 15.55 -1.54
CA PRO A 111 -2.22 15.40 -2.65
C PRO A 111 -2.25 13.99 -3.26
N TYR A 112 -1.08 13.42 -3.58
CA TYR A 112 -0.95 12.08 -4.13
C TYR A 112 -1.52 11.02 -3.18
N LEU A 113 -1.16 11.07 -1.89
CA LEU A 113 -1.71 10.20 -0.86
C LEU A 113 -3.25 10.26 -0.82
N LYS A 114 -3.82 11.48 -0.89
CA LYS A 114 -5.28 11.67 -0.87
C LYS A 114 -5.95 11.00 -2.08
N GLU A 115 -5.34 11.09 -3.25
CA GLU A 115 -5.81 10.43 -4.48
C GLU A 115 -5.75 8.91 -4.36
N GLU A 116 -4.62 8.36 -3.93
CA GLU A 116 -4.44 6.90 -3.77
C GLU A 116 -5.41 6.33 -2.73
N ARG A 117 -5.63 7.02 -1.62
CA ARG A 117 -6.66 6.65 -0.63
C ARG A 117 -8.08 6.71 -1.21
N ALA A 118 -8.36 7.67 -2.10
CA ALA A 118 -9.65 7.74 -2.78
C ALA A 118 -9.87 6.58 -3.75
N LYS A 119 -8.83 6.19 -4.51
CA LYS A 119 -8.85 5.01 -5.39
C LYS A 119 -9.06 3.72 -4.60
N ALA A 120 -8.35 3.54 -3.48
CA ALA A 120 -8.49 2.38 -2.59
C ALA A 120 -9.93 2.21 -2.05
N ARG A 121 -10.57 3.33 -1.66
CA ARG A 121 -11.98 3.33 -1.26
C ARG A 121 -12.90 2.95 -2.42
N LYS A 122 -12.74 3.54 -3.61
CA LYS A 122 -13.56 3.23 -4.80
C LYS A 122 -13.49 1.75 -5.19
N LEU A 123 -12.32 1.13 -5.13
CA LEU A 123 -12.15 -0.29 -5.40
C LEU A 123 -12.87 -1.16 -4.34
N THR A 124 -12.80 -0.76 -3.07
CA THR A 124 -13.49 -1.45 -1.97
C THR A 124 -15.02 -1.36 -2.09
N PHE A 125 -15.55 -0.21 -2.53
CA PHE A 125 -16.99 -0.03 -2.80
C PHE A 125 -17.45 -0.72 -4.10
N GLY A 126 -16.63 -0.68 -5.15
CA GLY A 126 -16.92 -1.33 -6.44
C GLY A 126 -17.06 -2.85 -6.32
N ILE A 127 -16.23 -3.50 -5.51
CA ILE A 127 -16.30 -4.96 -5.29
C ILE A 127 -17.56 -5.37 -4.51
N LYS A 128 -18.11 -4.47 -3.67
CA LYS A 128 -19.39 -4.72 -2.97
C LYS A 128 -20.62 -4.43 -3.84
N GLY A 129 -20.43 -3.82 -5.02
CA GLY A 129 -21.49 -3.38 -5.94
C GLY A 129 -21.49 -4.07 -7.30
N PHE A 130 -20.77 -5.19 -7.48
CA PHE A 130 -20.82 -6.01 -8.71
C PHE A 130 -22.09 -6.89 -8.77
N GLY A 131 -23.22 -6.27 -8.50
CA GLY A 131 -24.55 -6.73 -8.87
C GLY A 131 -25.32 -5.51 -9.35
N SER A 132 -25.53 -5.40 -10.66
CA SER A 132 -26.26 -4.32 -11.35
C SER A 132 -25.41 -3.12 -11.82
N PHE A 133 -24.64 -3.31 -12.89
CA PHE A 133 -24.51 -2.25 -13.91
C PHE A 133 -25.58 -2.49 -14.97
N GLY A 134 -26.79 -2.05 -14.64
CA GLY A 134 -27.84 -1.80 -15.63
C GLY A 134 -27.47 -0.58 -16.48
N LYS A 135 -27.44 -0.81 -17.80
CA LYS A 135 -27.64 0.13 -18.91
C LYS A 135 -26.87 1.46 -18.87
N TRP A 136 -25.81 1.50 -19.68
CA TRP A 136 -25.38 2.71 -20.38
C TRP A 136 -26.56 3.29 -21.18
N PRO A 137 -26.89 4.59 -21.09
CA PRO A 137 -27.90 5.17 -21.97
C PRO A 137 -27.31 5.25 -23.37
N ALA A 138 -27.94 4.57 -24.32
CA ALA A 138 -27.64 4.71 -25.74
C ALA A 138 -27.81 6.17 -26.15
N GLU A 139 -26.74 6.71 -26.73
CA GLU A 139 -26.64 8.04 -27.27
C GLU A 139 -27.72 8.26 -28.35
N SER A 140 -28.45 9.36 -28.23
CA SER A 140 -29.58 9.72 -29.07
C SER A 140 -29.16 10.02 -30.51
N GLU A 141 -29.76 9.30 -31.48
CA GLU A 141 -29.65 9.58 -32.90
C GLU A 141 -30.11 11.01 -33.26
N PRO A 142 -29.42 11.72 -34.18
CA PRO A 142 -29.89 13.02 -34.66
C PRO A 142 -31.06 12.85 -35.62
N LYS A 143 -32.16 13.56 -35.35
CA LYS A 143 -33.34 13.62 -36.22
C LYS A 143 -32.99 14.27 -37.56
N ARG A 144 -33.17 13.51 -38.64
CA ARG A 144 -33.09 13.97 -40.02
C ARG A 144 -34.23 14.97 -40.29
N SER A 145 -33.87 16.21 -40.59
CA SER A 145 -34.78 17.25 -41.05
C SER A 145 -35.41 16.83 -42.38
N GLN A 146 -36.75 16.83 -42.46
CA GLN A 146 -37.46 16.86 -43.74
C GLN A 146 -38.01 18.28 -43.92
N SER A 147 -37.72 18.86 -45.08
CA SER A 147 -38.42 19.99 -45.69
C SER A 147 -38.79 19.58 -47.10
#